data_AF-A0A9E4UVM7-F1
#
_entry.id   AF-A0A9E4UVM7-F1
#
_cell.length_a   1.000
_cell.length_b   1.000
_cell.length_c   1.000
_cell.angle_alpha   90.00
_cell.angle_beta   90.00
_cell.angle_gamma   90.00
#
_symmetry.space_group_name_H-M   'P 1'
#
loop_
_entity.id
_entity.type
_entity.pdbx_description
1 polymer ?
#
loop_
_entity_poly.entity_id
_entity_poly.type
_entity_poly.pdbx_seq_one_letter_code
_entity_poly.pdbx_strand_id
1 'polypeptide(L)'
;MAQADRGGIYGYHVAEHHHSPLSMVPSQGLYLAAIAAKTERINFGPLVYVLPLYHPIRLVEEICMVDNLSGGRYQVGIGKGAPIGEEFAMWGGDPAEVTERFEETLKILMLGLTQEFVSFSGKYYQFKDLWMELKPKQTPHPPFWYAGNPANAGRYGANFINFGTIESLPGTVEIYKESLQKRGEENDLALPLLSEPLYGASKWIYLADTDDEAMRRAHSAYEAYRAHFRKPMPGGKWRRPTPIG
;
A
#
# COMPACT_ATOMS: atom_id res chain seq x y z
N MET A 1 15.38 11.57 -1.59
CA MET A 1 14.72 11.12 -2.84
C MET A 1 15.46 11.54 -4.10
N ALA A 2 15.88 12.80 -4.27
CA ALA A 2 16.62 13.22 -5.48
C ALA A 2 17.90 12.40 -5.77
N GLN A 3 18.61 11.90 -4.74
CA GLN A 3 19.75 10.99 -4.95
C GLN A 3 19.31 9.61 -5.48
N ALA A 4 18.25 9.02 -4.92
CA ALA A 4 17.71 7.74 -5.40
C ALA A 4 17.19 7.85 -6.84
N ASP A 5 16.56 8.97 -7.18
CA ASP A 5 16.09 9.31 -8.52
C ASP A 5 17.21 9.37 -9.56
N ARG A 6 18.35 9.99 -9.20
CA ARG A 6 19.55 10.00 -10.06
C ARG A 6 20.33 8.68 -10.05
N GLY A 7 20.21 7.91 -8.96
CA GLY A 7 20.92 6.65 -8.74
C GLY A 7 20.30 5.44 -9.44
N GLY A 8 19.21 5.61 -10.20
CA GLY A 8 18.59 4.53 -10.98
C GLY A 8 17.74 3.56 -10.16
N ILE A 9 17.31 3.93 -8.95
CA ILE A 9 16.35 3.13 -8.18
C ILE A 9 15.01 3.11 -8.92
N TYR A 10 14.47 1.92 -9.16
CA TYR A 10 13.22 1.73 -9.91
C TYR A 10 12.03 2.44 -9.29
N GLY A 11 11.87 2.32 -7.96
CA GLY A 11 10.76 2.95 -7.26
C GLY A 11 10.95 3.08 -5.76
N TYR A 12 10.22 4.02 -5.18
CA TYR A 12 10.17 4.29 -3.75
C TYR A 12 8.76 4.09 -3.22
N HIS A 13 8.62 3.17 -2.28
CA HIS A 13 7.36 2.92 -1.58
C HIS A 13 7.49 3.32 -0.11
N VAL A 14 6.44 3.93 0.46
CA VAL A 14 6.42 4.34 1.87
C VAL A 14 5.18 3.79 2.57
N ALA A 15 5.39 3.25 3.77
CA ALA A 15 4.31 2.69 4.57
C ALA A 15 3.46 3.79 5.23
N GLU A 16 2.15 3.61 5.24
CA GLU A 16 1.23 4.38 6.06
C GLU A 16 1.16 3.78 7.46
N HIS A 17 1.48 4.58 8.48
CA HIS A 17 1.25 4.22 9.88
C HIS A 17 0.70 5.41 10.64
N HIS A 18 -0.18 5.11 11.58
CA HIS A 18 -0.81 6.09 12.45
C HIS A 18 -0.44 5.83 13.91
N HIS A 19 -0.16 6.91 14.64
CA HIS A 19 0.16 6.89 16.06
C HIS A 19 1.34 5.95 16.41
N SER A 20 2.33 5.89 15.54
CA SER A 20 3.53 5.06 15.69
C SER A 20 4.75 5.77 15.08
N PRO A 21 5.95 5.64 15.67
CA PRO A 21 7.19 6.15 15.10
C PRO A 21 7.74 5.31 13.94
N LEU A 22 7.01 4.28 13.50
CA LEU A 22 7.42 3.39 12.41
C LEU A 22 7.44 4.09 11.05
N SER A 23 6.51 5.01 10.83
CA SER A 23 6.49 5.91 9.67
C SER A 23 5.93 7.25 10.13
N MET A 24 6.62 8.33 9.77
CA MET A 24 6.18 9.71 10.05
C MET A 24 5.41 10.29 8.86
N VAL A 25 4.84 9.43 8.01
CA VAL A 25 4.05 9.80 6.83
C VAL A 25 2.64 9.20 6.95
N PRO A 26 1.79 9.67 7.88
CA PRO A 26 0.42 9.17 7.99
C PRO A 26 -0.48 9.63 6.85
N SER A 27 -0.18 10.77 6.21
CA SER A 27 -0.90 11.27 5.04
C SER A 27 -0.05 11.09 3.78
N GLN A 28 -0.33 10.01 3.06
CA GLN A 28 0.50 9.54 1.95
C GLN A 28 0.47 10.52 0.76
N GLY A 29 -0.72 10.92 0.31
CA GLY A 29 -0.89 11.79 -0.86
C GLY A 29 -0.15 13.12 -0.71
N LEU A 30 -0.20 13.73 0.48
CA LEU A 30 0.50 15.00 0.76
C LEU A 30 2.01 14.88 0.61
N TYR A 31 2.61 13.86 1.23
CA TYR A 31 4.05 13.65 1.16
C TYR A 31 4.49 13.26 -0.26
N LEU A 32 3.74 12.38 -0.93
CA LEU A 32 4.09 11.88 -2.25
C LEU A 32 3.90 12.95 -3.34
N ALA A 33 2.98 13.91 -3.17
CA ALA A 33 2.92 15.11 -4.02
C ALA A 33 4.21 15.95 -3.93
N ALA A 34 4.81 16.06 -2.73
CA ALA A 34 6.10 16.73 -2.57
C ALA A 34 7.24 15.94 -3.22
N ILE A 35 7.19 14.59 -3.18
CA ILE A 35 8.16 13.75 -3.92
C ILE A 35 8.00 13.93 -5.43
N ALA A 36 6.77 14.00 -5.94
CA ALA A 36 6.47 14.24 -7.35
C ALA A 36 7.19 15.48 -7.87
N ALA A 37 7.09 16.59 -7.13
CA ALA A 37 7.71 17.87 -7.48
C ALA A 37 9.24 17.92 -7.35
N LYS A 38 9.87 16.91 -6.73
CA LYS A 38 11.31 16.88 -6.43
C LYS A 38 12.08 15.77 -7.16
N THR A 39 11.41 15.04 -8.04
CA THR A 39 11.98 13.89 -8.76
C THR A 39 11.50 13.88 -10.20
N GLU A 40 12.25 13.25 -11.10
CA GLU A 40 11.93 13.24 -12.54
C GLU A 40 11.68 11.83 -13.10
N ARG A 41 12.25 10.78 -12.50
CA ARG A 41 12.32 9.43 -13.09
C ARG A 41 11.75 8.34 -12.20
N ILE A 42 12.06 8.38 -10.90
CA ILE A 42 11.70 7.32 -9.95
C ILE A 42 10.19 7.16 -9.86
N ASN A 43 9.71 5.91 -9.89
CA ASN A 43 8.33 5.60 -9.57
C ASN A 43 8.13 5.74 -8.05
N PHE A 44 6.94 6.11 -7.60
CA PHE A 44 6.70 6.17 -6.16
C PHE A 44 5.25 5.95 -5.81
N GLY A 45 5.02 5.48 -4.59
CA GLY A 45 3.68 5.24 -4.12
C GLY A 45 3.61 4.96 -2.62
N PRO A 46 2.39 4.97 -2.08
CA PRO A 46 2.15 4.39 -0.78
C PRO A 46 2.28 2.87 -0.87
N LEU A 47 2.65 2.26 0.23
CA LEU A 47 2.60 0.81 0.43
C LEU A 47 2.27 0.55 1.90
N VAL A 48 1.09 0.97 2.33
CA VAL A 48 -0.15 1.10 1.51
C VAL A 48 -0.98 2.32 1.88
N TYR A 49 -1.95 2.71 1.04
CA TYR A 49 -3.15 3.38 1.51
C TYR A 49 -3.96 2.39 2.35
N VAL A 50 -4.25 2.74 3.61
CA VAL A 50 -5.15 1.98 4.47
C VAL A 50 -6.59 2.30 4.08
N LEU A 51 -7.11 1.66 3.03
CA LEU A 51 -8.36 2.04 2.35
C LEU A 51 -9.55 2.33 3.27
N PRO A 52 -9.83 1.55 4.34
CA PRO A 52 -10.94 1.85 5.24
C PRO A 52 -10.88 3.24 5.91
N LEU A 53 -9.71 3.87 5.99
CA LEU A 53 -9.52 5.22 6.56
C LEU A 53 -9.84 6.35 5.56
N TYR A 54 -10.12 6.05 4.30
CA TYR A 54 -10.31 7.04 3.25
C TYR A 54 -11.74 7.06 2.73
N HIS A 55 -12.25 8.27 2.44
CA HIS A 55 -13.42 8.40 1.59
C HIS A 55 -13.01 8.07 0.13
N PRO A 56 -13.67 7.11 -0.55
CA PRO A 56 -13.18 6.56 -1.81
C PRO A 56 -13.06 7.63 -2.91
N ILE A 57 -14.07 8.48 -3.11
CA ILE A 57 -14.04 9.52 -4.16
C ILE A 57 -12.93 10.54 -3.91
N ARG A 58 -12.69 10.90 -2.65
CA ARG A 58 -11.62 11.83 -2.29
C ARG A 58 -10.26 11.23 -2.63
N LEU A 59 -10.09 9.94 -2.34
CA LEU A 59 -8.87 9.22 -2.67
C LEU A 59 -8.68 9.04 -4.19
N VAL A 60 -9.75 8.84 -4.97
CA VAL A 60 -9.66 8.84 -6.46
C VAL A 60 -9.07 10.17 -6.94
N GLU A 61 -9.64 11.29 -6.50
CA GLU A 61 -9.16 12.62 -6.89
C GLU A 61 -7.70 12.83 -6.50
N GLU A 62 -7.31 12.44 -5.28
CA GLU A 62 -5.93 12.54 -4.81
C GLU A 62 -4.96 11.69 -5.65
N ILE A 63 -5.34 10.45 -5.97
CA ILE A 63 -4.55 9.58 -6.85
C ILE A 63 -4.37 10.25 -8.22
N CYS A 64 -5.45 10.75 -8.83
CA CYS A 64 -5.37 11.42 -10.12
C CYS A 64 -4.49 12.68 -10.06
N MET A 65 -4.59 13.48 -9.00
CA MET A 65 -3.76 14.67 -8.81
C MET A 65 -2.28 14.31 -8.74
N VAL A 66 -1.90 13.39 -7.86
CA VAL A 66 -0.49 13.02 -7.66
C VAL A 66 0.08 12.36 -8.92
N ASP A 67 -0.70 11.51 -9.58
CA ASP A 67 -0.29 10.88 -10.83
C ASP A 67 0.00 11.91 -11.93
N ASN A 68 -0.90 12.89 -12.13
CA ASN A 68 -0.68 13.99 -13.08
C ASN A 68 0.52 14.86 -12.69
N LEU A 69 0.67 15.23 -11.41
CA LEU A 69 1.81 16.01 -10.92
C LEU A 69 3.14 15.27 -11.12
N SER A 70 3.12 13.94 -11.06
CA SER A 70 4.31 13.11 -11.24
C SER A 70 4.70 12.87 -12.69
N GLY A 71 3.79 13.16 -13.64
CA GLY A 71 3.97 12.79 -15.04
C GLY A 71 3.76 11.29 -15.31
N GLY A 72 2.93 10.61 -14.52
CA GLY A 72 2.62 9.19 -14.73
C GLY A 72 3.57 8.21 -14.02
N ARG A 73 4.18 8.61 -12.90
CA ARG A 73 5.13 7.79 -12.12
C ARG A 73 4.53 7.27 -10.83
N TYR A 74 3.24 7.49 -10.60
CA TYR A 74 2.61 7.12 -9.35
C TYR A 74 2.29 5.62 -9.31
N GLN A 75 2.33 5.05 -8.11
CA GLN A 75 1.97 3.67 -7.83
C GLN A 75 0.98 3.70 -6.68
N VAL A 76 0.01 2.79 -6.65
CA VAL A 76 -1.07 2.81 -5.65
C VAL A 76 -1.03 1.54 -4.83
N GLY A 77 -0.30 1.57 -3.71
CA GLY A 77 -0.38 0.49 -2.73
C GLY A 77 -1.67 0.55 -1.94
N ILE A 78 -2.32 -0.59 -1.73
CA ILE A 78 -3.59 -0.73 -1.01
C ILE A 78 -3.51 -1.80 0.07
N GLY A 79 -4.18 -1.58 1.20
CA GLY A 79 -4.33 -2.59 2.24
C GLY A 79 -5.36 -2.24 3.29
N LYS A 80 -5.55 -3.17 4.23
CA LYS A 80 -6.56 -3.12 5.29
C LYS A 80 -6.05 -2.47 6.59
N GLY A 81 -4.78 -2.08 6.63
CA GLY A 81 -4.10 -1.66 7.86
C GLY A 81 -3.54 -2.86 8.64
N ALA A 82 -2.56 -2.59 9.50
CA ALA A 82 -1.86 -3.63 10.26
C ALA A 82 -1.65 -3.22 11.74
N PRO A 83 -2.20 -3.98 12.71
CA PRO A 83 -3.08 -5.14 12.55
C PRO A 83 -4.44 -4.77 11.96
N ILE A 84 -5.08 -5.73 11.28
CA ILE A 84 -6.39 -5.53 10.65
C ILE A 84 -7.40 -5.11 11.72
N GLY A 85 -8.17 -4.05 11.46
CA GLY A 85 -9.18 -3.55 12.39
C GLY A 85 -8.68 -2.54 13.43
N GLU A 86 -7.44 -2.69 13.92
CA GLU A 86 -6.94 -1.87 15.03
C GLU A 86 -6.79 -0.39 14.64
N GLU A 87 -6.22 -0.13 13.46
CA GLU A 87 -6.03 1.25 12.98
C GLU A 87 -7.36 1.95 12.72
N PHE A 88 -8.33 1.21 12.18
CA PHE A 88 -9.68 1.72 11.96
C PHE A 88 -10.39 2.04 13.29
N ALA A 89 -10.25 1.19 14.32
CA ALA A 89 -10.79 1.45 15.66
C ALA A 89 -10.16 2.66 16.36
N MET A 90 -8.86 2.92 16.15
CA MET A 90 -8.25 4.14 16.69
C MET A 90 -8.86 5.42 16.10
N TRP A 91 -9.41 5.31 14.89
CA TRP A 91 -10.13 6.38 14.19
C TRP A 91 -11.64 6.36 14.49
N GLY A 92 -12.08 5.54 15.45
CA GLY A 92 -13.47 5.46 15.90
C GLY A 92 -14.36 4.52 15.08
N GLY A 93 -13.80 3.77 14.13
CA GLY A 93 -14.53 2.78 13.34
C GLY A 93 -14.69 1.43 14.04
N ASP A 94 -15.60 0.59 13.53
CA ASP A 94 -15.75 -0.79 13.99
C ASP A 94 -14.77 -1.73 13.25
N PRO A 95 -13.84 -2.42 13.96
CA PRO A 95 -12.94 -3.41 13.37
C PRO A 95 -13.62 -4.46 12.48
N ALA A 96 -14.86 -4.85 12.78
CA ALA A 96 -15.61 -5.85 12.02
C ALA A 96 -15.92 -5.38 10.59
N GLU A 97 -16.01 -4.07 10.37
CA GLU A 97 -16.35 -3.47 9.08
C GLU A 97 -15.15 -3.38 8.11
N VAL A 98 -13.92 -3.56 8.61
CA VAL A 98 -12.69 -3.24 7.85
C VAL A 98 -12.58 -3.99 6.53
N THR A 99 -12.92 -5.28 6.51
CA THR A 99 -12.81 -6.06 5.26
C THR A 99 -13.86 -5.62 4.24
N GLU A 100 -15.12 -5.45 4.64
CA GLU A 100 -16.17 -5.01 3.73
C GLU A 100 -15.90 -3.58 3.23
N ARG A 101 -15.48 -2.66 4.10
CA ARG A 101 -15.11 -1.28 3.73
C ARG A 101 -13.94 -1.24 2.77
N PHE A 102 -12.92 -2.08 2.99
CA PHE A 102 -11.79 -2.20 2.06
C PHE A 102 -12.28 -2.62 0.66
N GLU A 103 -13.16 -3.62 0.58
CA GLU A 103 -13.65 -4.14 -0.70
C GLU A 103 -14.56 -3.14 -1.42
N GLU A 104 -15.47 -2.44 -0.72
CA GLU A 104 -16.26 -1.38 -1.32
C GLU A 104 -15.38 -0.22 -1.81
N THR A 105 -14.43 0.21 -0.98
CA THR A 105 -13.52 1.31 -1.32
C THR A 105 -12.71 0.96 -2.57
N LEU A 106 -12.15 -0.26 -2.64
CA LEU A 106 -11.40 -0.72 -3.81
C LEU A 106 -12.26 -0.73 -5.08
N LYS A 107 -13.50 -1.24 -5.00
CA LYS A 107 -14.43 -1.23 -6.14
C LYS A 107 -14.73 0.19 -6.62
N ILE A 108 -14.99 1.11 -5.69
CA ILE A 108 -15.28 2.52 -6.02
C ILE A 108 -14.04 3.22 -6.59
N LEU A 109 -12.84 2.96 -6.06
CA LEU A 109 -11.60 3.48 -6.65
C LEU A 109 -11.50 3.08 -8.13
N MET A 110 -11.79 1.82 -8.43
CA MET A 110 -11.68 1.29 -9.78
C MET A 110 -12.72 1.87 -10.73
N LEU A 111 -13.97 1.99 -10.28
CA LEU A 111 -14.99 2.70 -11.03
C LEU A 111 -14.60 4.17 -11.26
N GLY A 112 -14.17 4.87 -10.21
CA GLY A 112 -13.85 6.30 -10.29
C GLY A 112 -12.63 6.62 -11.15
N LEU A 113 -11.63 5.75 -11.18
CA LEU A 113 -10.42 5.92 -12.00
C LEU A 113 -10.67 5.60 -13.48
N THR A 114 -11.63 4.74 -13.80
CA THR A 114 -11.79 4.19 -15.16
C THR A 114 -13.07 4.60 -15.89
N GLN A 115 -14.11 5.04 -15.18
CA GLN A 115 -15.41 5.38 -15.76
C GLN A 115 -15.67 6.89 -15.74
N GLU A 116 -16.50 7.39 -16.66
CA GLU A 116 -16.94 8.80 -16.67
C GLU A 116 -17.96 9.11 -15.57
N PHE A 117 -18.79 8.12 -15.22
CA PHE A 117 -19.78 8.22 -14.16
C PHE A 117 -19.70 7.02 -13.22
N VAL A 118 -19.92 7.24 -11.93
CA VAL A 118 -19.94 6.20 -10.90
C VAL A 118 -21.35 6.07 -10.34
N SER A 119 -21.92 4.88 -10.51
CA SER A 119 -23.10 4.41 -9.79
C SER A 119 -22.70 3.20 -8.96
N PHE A 120 -22.88 3.28 -7.64
CA PHE A 120 -22.48 2.23 -6.71
C PHE A 120 -23.50 2.15 -5.57
N SER A 121 -23.92 0.95 -5.20
CA SER A 121 -24.89 0.71 -4.13
C SER A 121 -24.33 -0.32 -3.16
N GLY A 122 -23.44 0.12 -2.27
CA GLY A 122 -22.89 -0.69 -1.20
C GLY A 122 -23.61 -0.48 0.13
N LYS A 123 -23.09 -1.13 1.18
CA LYS A 123 -23.47 -0.97 2.58
C LYS A 123 -22.96 0.35 3.15
N TYR A 124 -21.74 0.77 2.81
CA TYR A 124 -21.10 1.96 3.40
C TYR A 124 -21.16 3.18 2.49
N TYR A 125 -21.20 2.98 1.19
CA TYR A 125 -21.23 4.07 0.21
C TYR A 125 -22.33 3.84 -0.82
N GLN A 126 -23.03 4.92 -1.17
CA GLN A 126 -24.00 4.94 -2.26
C GLN A 126 -23.76 6.16 -3.14
N PHE A 127 -23.64 5.94 -4.46
CA PHE A 127 -23.50 6.97 -5.48
C PHE A 127 -24.43 6.65 -6.64
N LYS A 128 -24.99 7.68 -7.26
CA LYS A 128 -25.81 7.55 -8.45
C LYS A 128 -25.37 8.61 -9.47
N ASP A 129 -24.99 8.15 -10.65
CA ASP A 129 -24.59 8.96 -11.80
C ASP A 129 -23.58 10.05 -11.42
N LEU A 130 -22.66 9.72 -10.51
CA LEU A 130 -21.65 10.66 -10.01
C LEU A 130 -20.63 10.90 -11.11
N TRP A 131 -20.58 12.14 -11.62
CA TRP A 131 -19.61 12.53 -12.63
C TRP A 131 -18.18 12.53 -12.09
N MET A 132 -17.27 11.91 -12.85
CA MET A 132 -15.85 11.80 -12.53
C MET A 132 -15.04 12.60 -13.54
N GLU A 133 -14.79 13.87 -13.25
CA GLU A 133 -14.05 14.76 -14.16
C GLU A 133 -12.54 14.49 -14.16
N LEU A 134 -11.93 14.37 -12.98
CA LEU A 134 -10.49 14.24 -12.88
C LEU A 134 -10.03 12.81 -13.19
N LYS A 135 -9.16 12.67 -14.21
CA LYS A 135 -8.59 11.39 -14.66
C LYS A 135 -7.10 11.27 -14.33
N PRO A 136 -6.59 10.05 -14.06
CA PRO A 136 -5.16 9.84 -13.91
C PRO A 136 -4.43 10.08 -15.24
N LYS A 137 -3.13 10.35 -15.16
CA LYS A 137 -2.25 10.46 -16.32
C LYS A 137 -2.03 9.09 -16.96
N GLN A 138 -1.91 8.05 -16.13
CA GLN A 138 -1.72 6.66 -16.55
C GLN A 138 -3.06 6.01 -16.92
N THR A 139 -3.08 5.30 -18.04
CA THR A 139 -4.26 4.58 -18.54
C THR A 139 -4.05 3.06 -18.42
N PRO A 140 -5.07 2.29 -17.98
CA PRO A 140 -6.38 2.73 -17.49
C PRO A 140 -6.34 3.38 -16.10
N HIS A 141 -5.29 3.12 -15.32
CA HIS A 141 -5.04 3.71 -14.00
C HIS A 141 -3.56 3.49 -13.62
N PRO A 142 -3.03 4.13 -12.56
CA PRO A 142 -1.71 3.83 -12.03
C PRO A 142 -1.62 2.38 -11.51
N PRO A 143 -0.45 1.70 -11.54
CA PRO A 143 -0.34 0.31 -11.12
C PRO A 143 -0.62 0.15 -9.62
N PHE A 144 -1.42 -0.86 -9.28
CA PHE A 144 -1.76 -1.18 -7.90
C PHE A 144 -0.76 -2.15 -7.27
N TRP A 145 -0.51 -1.98 -5.97
CA TRP A 145 0.35 -2.83 -5.17
C TRP A 145 -0.37 -3.34 -3.93
N TYR A 146 -0.04 -4.55 -3.48
CA TYR A 146 -0.53 -5.13 -2.24
C TYR A 146 0.64 -5.69 -1.45
N ALA A 147 0.65 -5.45 -0.13
CA ALA A 147 1.73 -5.88 0.75
C ALA A 147 1.29 -7.02 1.68
N GLY A 148 2.20 -7.97 1.92
CA GLY A 148 2.14 -8.94 3.01
C GLY A 148 1.39 -10.25 2.73
N ASN A 149 0.20 -10.22 2.11
CA ASN A 149 -0.55 -11.46 1.83
C ASN A 149 -0.56 -11.77 0.31
N PRO A 150 0.16 -12.82 -0.15
CA PRO A 150 0.25 -13.15 -1.57
C PRO A 150 -1.09 -13.59 -2.18
N ALA A 151 -1.93 -14.31 -1.43
CA ALA A 151 -3.24 -14.72 -1.91
C ALA A 151 -4.15 -13.51 -2.15
N ASN A 152 -4.17 -12.54 -1.22
CA ASN A 152 -4.93 -11.31 -1.44
C ASN A 152 -4.39 -10.50 -2.62
N ALA A 153 -3.06 -10.41 -2.77
CA ALA A 153 -2.46 -9.73 -3.91
C ALA A 153 -2.88 -10.37 -5.24
N GLY A 154 -2.91 -11.70 -5.32
CA GLY A 154 -3.40 -12.44 -6.48
C GLY A 154 -4.90 -12.27 -6.71
N ARG A 155 -5.72 -12.39 -5.65
CA ARG A 155 -7.19 -12.17 -5.67
C ARG A 155 -7.57 -10.78 -6.19
N TYR A 156 -6.80 -9.75 -5.84
CA TYR A 156 -7.05 -8.40 -6.33
C TYR A 156 -6.31 -8.11 -7.64
N GLY A 157 -5.34 -8.93 -8.05
CA GLY A 157 -4.49 -8.72 -9.23
C GLY A 157 -3.59 -7.50 -9.15
N ALA A 158 -3.09 -7.21 -7.95
CA ALA A 158 -2.11 -6.18 -7.74
C ALA A 158 -0.68 -6.74 -7.93
N ASN A 159 0.28 -5.84 -8.15
CA ASN A 159 1.68 -6.13 -7.87
C ASN A 159 1.85 -6.49 -6.39
N PHE A 160 2.90 -7.23 -6.05
CA PHE A 160 3.04 -7.82 -4.74
C PHE A 160 4.40 -7.55 -4.09
N ILE A 161 4.41 -7.24 -2.80
CA ILE A 161 5.62 -7.35 -1.98
C ILE A 161 5.33 -8.16 -0.72
N ASN A 162 6.23 -9.08 -0.38
CA ASN A 162 6.17 -9.80 0.88
C ASN A 162 7.24 -9.34 1.89
N PHE A 163 6.95 -9.57 3.16
CA PHE A 163 7.97 -9.69 4.20
C PHE A 163 8.36 -11.17 4.31
N GLY A 164 9.66 -11.48 4.37
CA GLY A 164 10.12 -12.87 4.45
C GLY A 164 11.59 -13.01 4.08
N THR A 165 12.10 -14.23 4.05
CA THR A 165 13.47 -14.52 3.62
C THR A 165 13.55 -14.67 2.09
N ILE A 166 14.75 -14.77 1.53
CA ILE A 166 14.90 -15.15 0.11
C ILE A 166 14.43 -16.60 -0.10
N GLU A 167 14.70 -17.47 0.87
CA GLU A 167 14.35 -18.89 0.85
C GLU A 167 12.83 -19.12 0.76
N SER A 168 12.01 -18.29 1.44
CA SER A 168 10.55 -18.43 1.41
C SER A 168 9.89 -17.84 0.16
N LEU A 169 10.64 -17.10 -0.67
CA LEU A 169 10.10 -16.36 -1.81
C LEU A 169 9.45 -17.26 -2.87
N PRO A 170 10.04 -18.39 -3.30
CA PRO A 170 9.42 -19.25 -4.30
C PRO A 170 8.02 -19.73 -3.91
N GLY A 171 7.84 -20.22 -2.68
CA GLY A 171 6.53 -20.67 -2.19
C GLY A 171 5.52 -19.52 -2.05
N THR A 172 5.98 -18.33 -1.66
CA THR A 172 5.14 -17.13 -1.60
C THR A 172 4.63 -16.74 -3.00
N VAL A 173 5.50 -16.82 -4.01
CA VAL A 173 5.16 -16.51 -5.41
C VAL A 173 4.18 -17.54 -5.97
N GLU A 174 4.29 -18.81 -5.58
CA GLU A 174 3.36 -19.84 -6.03
C GLU A 174 1.93 -19.55 -5.53
N ILE A 175 1.77 -19.22 -4.24
CA ILE A 175 0.46 -18.83 -3.67
C ILE A 175 -0.14 -17.62 -4.41
N TYR A 176 0.70 -16.64 -4.76
CA TYR A 176 0.27 -15.48 -5.54
C TYR A 176 -0.26 -15.90 -6.92
N LYS A 177 0.50 -16.73 -7.65
CA LYS A 177 0.15 -17.20 -8.99
C LYS A 177 -1.12 -18.04 -8.99
N GLU A 178 -1.25 -18.98 -8.06
CA GLU A 178 -2.46 -19.78 -7.90
C GLU A 178 -3.69 -18.90 -7.65
N SER A 179 -3.55 -17.89 -6.78
CA SER A 179 -4.67 -16.99 -6.50
C SER A 179 -4.99 -16.07 -7.68
N LEU A 180 -3.99 -15.64 -8.45
CA LEU A 180 -4.19 -14.84 -9.66
C LEU A 180 -4.88 -15.66 -10.76
N GLN A 181 -4.53 -16.93 -10.90
CA GLN A 181 -5.16 -17.85 -11.84
C GLN A 181 -6.65 -18.06 -11.51
N LYS A 182 -6.97 -18.43 -10.26
CA LYS A 182 -8.36 -18.64 -9.81
C LYS A 182 -9.24 -17.41 -10.08
N ARG A 183 -8.69 -16.23 -9.83
CA ARG A 183 -9.35 -14.96 -10.13
C ARG A 183 -9.70 -14.81 -11.62
N GLY A 184 -8.76 -15.17 -12.51
CA GLY A 184 -8.98 -15.13 -13.95
C GLY A 184 -10.07 -16.08 -14.43
N GLU A 185 -10.26 -17.22 -13.73
CA GLU A 185 -11.31 -18.20 -14.02
C GLU A 185 -12.70 -17.73 -13.57
N GLU A 186 -12.79 -16.97 -12.47
CA GLU A 186 -14.05 -16.47 -11.89
C GLU A 186 -14.61 -15.21 -12.59
N ASN A 187 -13.83 -14.58 -13.48
CA ASN A 187 -14.19 -13.34 -14.19
C ASN A 187 -14.56 -12.15 -13.24
N ASP A 188 -14.14 -12.21 -11.97
CA ASP A 188 -14.35 -11.18 -10.94
C ASP A 188 -13.22 -10.12 -11.01
N LEU A 189 -13.36 -9.19 -11.95
CA LEU A 189 -12.32 -8.20 -12.23
C LEU A 189 -12.54 -6.89 -11.46
N ALA A 190 -12.13 -6.86 -10.18
CA ALA A 190 -11.93 -5.60 -9.46
C ALA A 190 -10.87 -4.69 -10.14
N LEU A 191 -9.72 -5.27 -10.53
CA LEU A 191 -8.65 -4.65 -11.33
C LEU A 191 -8.49 -5.36 -12.70
N PRO A 192 -8.12 -4.66 -13.79
CA PRO A 192 -7.66 -5.33 -15.01
C PRO A 192 -6.50 -6.29 -14.71
N LEU A 193 -6.43 -7.43 -15.40
CA LEU A 193 -5.31 -8.36 -15.24
C LEU A 193 -4.02 -7.70 -15.77
N LEU A 194 -2.99 -7.68 -14.95
CA LEU A 194 -1.65 -7.29 -15.38
C LEU A 194 -1.09 -8.41 -16.26
N SER A 195 -0.64 -8.08 -17.47
CA SER A 195 0.02 -9.04 -18.37
C SER A 195 1.35 -9.53 -17.78
N GLU A 196 2.04 -8.68 -17.02
CA GLU A 196 3.32 -8.97 -16.38
C GLU A 196 3.33 -8.40 -14.94
N PRO A 197 2.77 -9.11 -13.95
CA PRO A 197 2.74 -8.63 -12.57
C PRO A 197 4.14 -8.63 -11.95
N LEU A 198 4.47 -7.57 -11.21
CA LEU A 198 5.68 -7.49 -10.40
C LEU A 198 5.43 -8.12 -9.03
N TYR A 199 6.36 -8.95 -8.59
CA TYR A 199 6.38 -9.51 -7.24
C TYR A 199 7.79 -9.42 -6.64
N GLY A 200 7.88 -9.17 -5.33
CA GLY A 200 9.16 -9.01 -4.65
C GLY A 200 9.11 -9.32 -3.16
N ALA A 201 10.27 -9.23 -2.52
CA ALA A 201 10.41 -9.34 -1.07
C ALA A 201 11.14 -8.12 -0.51
N SER A 202 10.71 -7.65 0.65
CA SER A 202 11.41 -6.62 1.40
C SER A 202 12.65 -7.19 2.09
N LYS A 203 13.73 -6.40 2.15
CA LYS A 203 14.99 -6.72 2.83
C LYS A 203 15.54 -5.46 3.50
N TRP A 204 16.04 -5.61 4.73
CA TRP A 204 16.85 -4.59 5.36
C TRP A 204 18.28 -4.72 4.87
N ILE A 205 18.84 -3.61 4.41
CA ILE A 205 20.22 -3.56 3.90
C ILE A 205 20.94 -2.48 4.70
N TYR A 206 22.10 -2.83 5.26
CA TYR A 206 23.03 -1.89 5.88
C TYR A 206 24.40 -2.08 5.22
N LEU A 207 24.98 -1.00 4.70
CA LEU A 207 26.29 -1.02 4.06
C LEU A 207 27.28 -0.26 4.95
N ALA A 208 28.43 -0.86 5.19
CA ALA A 208 29.57 -0.28 5.90
C ALA A 208 30.87 -0.76 5.27
N ASP A 209 32.01 -0.21 5.72
CA ASP A 209 33.33 -0.58 5.19
C ASP A 209 33.72 -2.03 5.55
N THR A 210 33.13 -2.59 6.61
CA THR A 210 33.32 -3.99 7.04
C THR A 210 32.02 -4.63 7.51
N ASP A 211 31.94 -5.96 7.41
CA ASP A 211 30.79 -6.75 7.86
C ASP A 211 30.55 -6.62 9.37
N ASP A 212 31.61 -6.60 10.19
CA ASP A 212 31.52 -6.42 11.64
C ASP A 212 30.88 -5.08 12.01
N GLU A 213 31.30 -4.02 11.31
CA GLU A 213 30.69 -2.71 11.50
C GLU A 213 29.23 -2.69 11.05
N ALA A 214 28.94 -3.27 9.88
CA ALA A 214 27.58 -3.35 9.35
C ALA A 214 26.66 -4.07 10.35
N MET A 215 27.07 -5.23 10.85
CA MET A 215 26.30 -6.04 11.78
C MET A 215 26.08 -5.34 13.12
N ARG A 216 27.13 -4.75 13.71
CA ARG A 216 27.03 -4.03 14.98
C ARG A 216 26.04 -2.86 14.89
N ARG A 217 26.13 -2.06 13.82
CA ARG A 217 25.24 -0.90 13.64
C ARG A 217 23.83 -1.33 13.27
N ALA A 218 23.67 -2.28 12.35
CA ALA A 218 22.37 -2.80 11.93
C ALA A 218 21.58 -3.41 13.10
N HIS A 219 22.24 -4.18 13.98
CA HIS A 219 21.58 -4.81 15.12
C HIS A 219 20.95 -3.76 16.06
N SER A 220 21.74 -2.75 16.46
CA SER A 220 21.23 -1.67 17.32
C SER A 220 20.06 -0.89 16.71
N ALA A 221 20.14 -0.60 15.40
CA ALA A 221 19.07 0.08 14.69
C ALA A 221 17.82 -0.81 14.56
N TYR A 222 18.01 -2.11 14.37
CA TYR A 222 16.91 -3.07 14.25
C TYR A 222 16.16 -3.23 15.58
N GLU A 223 16.84 -3.24 16.72
CA GLU A 223 16.19 -3.25 18.03
C GLU A 223 15.27 -2.03 18.25
N ALA A 224 15.76 -0.83 17.91
CA ALA A 224 14.96 0.39 17.96
C ALA A 224 13.76 0.32 16.99
N TYR A 225 14.00 -0.10 15.75
CA TYR A 225 12.95 -0.32 14.74
C TYR A 225 11.87 -1.28 15.23
N ARG A 226 12.23 -2.40 15.86
CA ARG A 226 11.26 -3.36 16.42
C ARG A 226 10.36 -2.73 17.48
N ALA A 227 10.90 -1.82 18.29
CA ALA A 227 10.10 -1.11 19.30
C ALA A 227 9.05 -0.18 18.68
N HIS A 228 9.26 0.32 17.46
CA HIS A 228 8.35 1.26 16.80
C HIS A 228 6.99 0.64 16.41
N PHE A 229 6.90 -0.69 16.33
CA PHE A 229 5.63 -1.38 16.12
C PHE A 229 4.67 -1.27 17.32
N ARG A 230 5.15 -0.83 18.49
CA ARG A 230 4.34 -0.73 19.70
C ARG A 230 3.55 0.57 19.69
N LYS A 231 2.25 0.48 20.03
CA LYS A 231 1.36 1.63 20.24
C LYS A 231 1.03 1.72 21.74
N PRO A 232 1.57 2.70 22.48
CA PRO A 232 1.37 2.81 23.92
C PRO A 232 -0.09 3.12 24.27
N MET A 233 -0.53 2.63 25.42
CA MET A 233 -1.82 2.91 26.04
C MET A 233 -1.62 3.46 27.45
N PRO A 234 -2.60 4.20 28.01
CA PRO A 234 -2.55 4.64 29.39
C PRO A 234 -2.30 3.49 30.38
N GLY A 235 -1.57 3.79 31.46
CA GLY A 235 -1.25 2.79 32.50
C GLY A 235 -0.17 1.78 32.11
N GLY A 236 0.73 2.13 31.18
CA GLY A 236 1.86 1.26 30.78
C GLY A 236 1.46 0.05 29.94
N LYS A 237 0.23 0.03 29.43
CA LYS A 237 -0.27 -1.02 28.54
C LYS A 237 0.16 -0.74 27.09
N TRP A 238 0.05 -1.75 26.25
CA TRP A 238 0.33 -1.65 24.82
C TRP A 238 -0.85 -2.22 24.04
N ARG A 239 -1.21 -1.61 22.91
CA ARG A 239 -2.26 -2.19 22.03
C ARG A 239 -1.83 -3.52 21.43
N ARG A 240 -0.52 -3.67 21.18
CA ARG A 240 0.10 -4.93 20.73
C ARG A 240 0.77 -5.66 21.90
N PRO A 241 0.57 -6.98 22.05
CA PRO A 241 1.53 -7.81 22.76
C PRO A 241 2.89 -7.70 22.06
N THR A 242 3.99 -7.72 22.83
CA THR A 242 5.35 -7.77 22.27
C THR A 242 5.45 -8.90 21.23
N PRO A 243 5.97 -8.66 20.01
CA PRO A 243 6.26 -9.76 19.10
C PRO A 243 7.22 -10.72 19.80
N ILE A 244 6.76 -11.96 20.03
CA ILE A 244 7.59 -13.04 20.55
C ILE A 244 8.46 -13.53 19.38
N GLY A 245 9.79 -13.51 19.55
CA GLY A 245 10.76 -14.05 18.59
C GLY A 245 11.17 -13.05 17.52
#